data_AF-S7YYB3-F1
#
_entry.id   AF-S7YYB3-F1
#
_cell.length_a   1.000
_cell.length_b   1.000
_cell.length_c   1.000
_cell.angle_alpha   90.00
_cell.angle_beta   90.00
_cell.angle_gamma   90.00
#
_symmetry.space_group_name_H-M   'P 1'
#
loop_
_entity.id
_entity.type
_entity.pdbx_description
1 polymer ?
#
loop_
_entity_poly.entity_id
_entity_poly.type
_entity_poly.pdbx_seq_one_letter_code
_entity_poly.pdbx_strand_id
1 'polypeptide(L)'
;MTSFFELVILGKLLVRGKKFCKLVAERKFIMKLKRFTLSLASLASLSLLVACSQRAQQVQQPATHSQTQQTQQSQSAASSSTENSSQAATSSSQNAPEAQPTDIDGTYTGQDEGDRITLVVTGTTGTWTQVETDGDQEIKQVSFDAANQRMIIGDDVKIYAINGNQMIIDDMDREASDRIVLSK
;
A
#
# COMPACT_ATOMS: atom_id res chain seq x y z
N MET A 1 24.44 -68.01 10.63
CA MET A 1 23.51 -66.97 11.13
C MET A 1 24.34 -65.80 11.68
N THR A 2 24.71 -64.78 10.88
CA THR A 2 25.26 -63.45 11.33
C THR A 2 25.68 -62.52 10.17
N SER A 3 24.94 -62.43 9.05
CA SER A 3 25.31 -61.46 7.98
C SER A 3 24.15 -60.95 7.09
N PHE A 4 22.91 -60.97 7.60
CA PHE A 4 21.75 -60.44 6.87
C PHE A 4 20.86 -59.49 7.70
N PHE A 5 21.22 -59.23 8.96
CA PHE A 5 20.46 -58.31 9.84
C PHE A 5 20.93 -56.85 9.73
N GLU A 6 22.21 -56.60 9.44
CA GLU A 6 22.77 -55.24 9.34
C GLU A 6 22.18 -54.41 8.17
N LEU A 7 21.95 -55.02 7.01
CA LEU A 7 21.49 -54.29 5.83
C LEU A 7 20.03 -53.79 5.94
N VAL A 8 19.22 -54.40 6.82
CA VAL A 8 17.85 -53.96 7.12
C VAL A 8 17.82 -52.74 8.05
N ILE A 9 18.86 -52.54 8.87
CA ILE A 9 18.99 -51.39 9.77
C ILE A 9 19.30 -50.12 8.97
N LEU A 10 20.21 -50.19 7.99
CA LEU A 10 20.60 -49.03 7.18
C LEU A 10 19.45 -48.48 6.32
N GLY A 11 18.61 -49.36 5.75
CA GLY A 11 17.42 -48.96 5.00
C GLY A 11 16.36 -48.21 5.82
N LYS A 12 16.32 -48.43 7.15
CA LYS A 12 15.40 -47.71 8.07
C LYS A 12 15.96 -46.39 8.60
N LEU A 13 17.26 -46.13 8.45
CA LEU A 13 17.87 -44.86 8.85
C LEU A 13 17.63 -43.76 7.79
N LEU A 14 17.66 -44.11 6.49
CA LEU A 14 17.42 -43.16 5.40
C LEU A 14 15.98 -42.58 5.39
N VAL A 15 15.00 -43.33 5.89
CA VAL A 15 13.60 -42.87 6.05
C VAL A 15 13.45 -41.89 7.23
N ARG A 16 14.40 -41.86 8.18
CA ARG A 16 14.35 -41.01 9.38
C ARG A 16 15.06 -39.67 9.23
N GLY A 17 15.79 -39.45 8.13
CA GLY A 17 16.40 -38.15 7.79
C GLY A 17 15.40 -37.07 7.34
N LYS A 18 14.28 -37.44 6.70
CA LYS A 18 13.28 -36.48 6.18
C LYS A 18 12.41 -35.78 7.24
N LYS A 19 12.61 -36.06 8.54
CA LYS A 19 11.89 -35.38 9.64
C LYS A 19 12.75 -34.42 10.47
N PHE A 20 14.05 -34.29 10.18
CA PHE A 20 14.95 -33.40 10.95
C PHE A 20 14.98 -31.94 10.47
N CYS A 21 14.54 -31.63 9.24
CA CYS A 21 14.37 -30.24 8.80
C CYS A 21 13.21 -29.48 9.49
N LYS A 22 12.44 -30.15 10.39
CA LYS A 22 11.40 -29.52 11.22
C LYS A 22 11.83 -29.36 12.70
N LEU A 23 13.09 -29.67 13.04
CA LEU A 23 13.56 -29.62 14.44
C LEU A 23 14.93 -28.94 14.60
N VAL A 24 15.25 -28.00 13.71
CA VAL A 24 16.26 -26.97 13.99
C VAL A 24 15.51 -25.71 14.41
N ALA A 25 15.42 -25.52 15.72
CA ALA A 25 15.35 -24.25 16.44
C ALA A 25 14.71 -23.07 15.66
N GLU A 26 13.45 -22.69 15.86
CA GLU A 26 12.64 -22.79 17.10
C GLU A 26 13.37 -22.27 18.36
N ARG A 27 14.29 -21.30 18.20
CA ARG A 27 14.87 -20.51 19.32
C ARG A 27 15.05 -19.01 19.04
N LYS A 28 14.20 -18.40 18.20
CA LYS A 28 14.07 -16.93 18.17
C LYS A 28 12.67 -16.40 17.87
N PHE A 29 11.62 -17.11 18.32
CA PHE A 29 10.26 -16.57 18.36
C PHE A 29 9.89 -16.08 19.76
N ILE A 30 10.76 -15.27 20.37
CA ILE A 30 10.40 -14.42 21.52
C ILE A 30 9.80 -13.13 20.96
N MET A 31 8.64 -13.26 20.30
CA MET A 31 7.75 -12.12 20.13
C MET A 31 7.12 -11.80 21.49
N LYS A 32 7.16 -10.53 21.89
CA LYS A 32 6.45 -10.02 23.08
C LYS A 32 4.95 -10.18 22.85
N LEU A 33 4.37 -11.29 23.30
CA LEU A 33 2.93 -11.52 23.30
C LEU A 33 2.24 -10.56 24.28
N LYS A 34 1.91 -9.35 23.82
CA LYS A 34 0.95 -8.46 24.51
C LYS A 34 -0.39 -9.21 24.55
N ARG A 35 -0.88 -9.47 25.76
CA ARG A 35 -2.13 -10.21 26.00
C ARG A 35 -3.33 -9.36 25.56
N PHE A 36 -3.83 -9.56 24.35
CA PHE A 36 -5.15 -9.08 23.96
C PHE A 36 -6.22 -9.87 24.71
N THR A 37 -6.74 -9.29 25.79
CA THR A 37 -7.89 -9.82 26.52
C THR A 37 -9.16 -9.59 25.69
N LEU A 38 -9.54 -10.61 24.92
CA LEU A 38 -10.76 -10.60 24.11
C LEU A 38 -12.00 -10.62 25.02
N SER A 39 -12.50 -9.43 25.38
CA SER A 39 -13.70 -9.28 26.20
C SER A 39 -14.96 -9.46 25.35
N LEU A 40 -15.55 -10.66 25.42
CA LEU A 40 -16.80 -10.99 24.74
C LEU A 40 -18.00 -10.46 25.54
N ALA A 41 -18.40 -9.22 25.28
CA ALA A 41 -19.61 -8.62 25.86
C ALA A 41 -20.77 -8.64 24.84
N SER A 42 -21.57 -9.70 24.87
CA SER A 42 -22.82 -9.81 24.12
C SER A 42 -23.98 -9.28 24.96
N LEU A 43 -24.67 -8.24 24.48
CA LEU A 43 -26.04 -7.91 24.89
C LEU A 43 -26.84 -7.43 23.68
N ALA A 44 -27.97 -8.10 23.43
CA ALA A 44 -28.91 -7.76 22.37
C ALA A 44 -30.06 -6.89 22.91
N SER A 45 -30.55 -5.96 22.09
CA SER A 45 -31.89 -5.40 22.22
C SER A 45 -32.44 -5.03 20.83
N LEU A 46 -33.59 -5.59 20.45
CA LEU A 46 -34.38 -5.09 19.32
C LEU A 46 -35.17 -3.86 19.77
N SER A 47 -35.30 -2.87 18.89
CA SER A 47 -36.39 -1.89 18.93
C SER A 47 -36.84 -1.52 17.52
N LEU A 48 -38.03 -1.96 17.14
CA LEU A 48 -38.75 -1.48 15.96
C LEU A 48 -39.53 -0.22 16.34
N LEU A 49 -39.48 0.83 15.53
CA LEU A 49 -40.62 1.75 15.43
C LEU A 49 -40.68 2.42 14.06
N VAL A 50 -41.76 2.11 13.35
CA VAL A 50 -42.16 2.74 12.09
C VAL A 50 -42.77 4.10 12.40
N ALA A 51 -42.38 5.12 11.63
CA ALA A 51 -43.12 6.37 11.53
C ALA A 51 -43.16 6.84 10.07
N CYS A 52 -44.15 6.34 9.32
CA CYS A 52 -44.51 6.91 8.03
C CYS A 52 -45.26 8.24 8.25
N SER A 53 -44.83 9.31 7.56
CA SER A 53 -45.67 10.49 7.30
C SER A 53 -45.37 11.03 5.92
N GLN A 54 -46.42 11.32 5.15
CA GLN A 54 -46.38 11.84 3.79
C GLN A 54 -46.82 13.32 3.75
N ARG A 55 -46.64 13.94 2.56
CA ARG A 55 -47.25 15.22 2.11
C ARG A 55 -46.65 16.50 2.74
N ALA A 56 -46.59 17.64 2.04
CA ALA A 56 -47.22 17.99 0.75
C ALA A 56 -46.40 18.94 -0.13
N GLN A 57 -46.63 18.83 -1.45
CA GLN A 57 -46.82 19.90 -2.45
C GLN A 57 -46.06 21.23 -2.29
N GLN A 58 -45.13 21.60 -3.20
CA GLN A 58 -45.35 22.16 -4.56
C GLN A 58 -45.44 23.71 -4.55
N VAL A 59 -45.05 24.36 -5.66
CA VAL A 59 -45.47 25.69 -6.19
C VAL A 59 -44.39 26.80 -6.29
N GLN A 60 -44.27 27.31 -7.54
CA GLN A 60 -43.73 28.59 -8.06
C GLN A 60 -42.25 29.05 -7.89
N GLN A 61 -41.56 29.10 -9.04
CA GLN A 61 -40.72 30.22 -9.51
C GLN A 61 -41.62 31.42 -9.92
N PRO A 62 -41.18 32.70 -9.97
CA PRO A 62 -40.09 33.23 -10.84
C PRO A 62 -39.17 34.24 -10.07
N ALA A 63 -38.39 35.21 -10.62
CA ALA A 63 -38.21 35.75 -11.97
C ALA A 63 -36.84 36.44 -12.22
N THR A 64 -36.48 36.57 -13.51
CA THR A 64 -35.71 37.64 -14.22
C THR A 64 -34.87 38.72 -13.50
N HIS A 65 -33.65 38.95 -14.03
CA HIS A 65 -32.93 40.20 -14.42
C HIS A 65 -31.39 39.95 -14.25
N SER A 66 -30.54 39.93 -15.29
CA SER A 66 -29.95 41.06 -16.06
C SER A 66 -29.06 41.97 -15.17
N GLN A 67 -27.80 42.37 -15.48
CA GLN A 67 -27.00 42.38 -16.72
C GLN A 67 -25.52 42.80 -16.44
N THR A 68 -24.51 42.33 -17.21
CA THR A 68 -23.17 42.96 -17.47
C THR A 68 -22.20 43.24 -16.27
N GLN A 69 -20.87 43.48 -16.42
CA GLN A 69 -20.01 43.78 -17.59
C GLN A 69 -18.54 43.29 -17.44
N GLN A 70 -17.76 43.39 -18.53
CA GLN A 70 -16.38 42.94 -18.74
C GLN A 70 -15.30 43.74 -17.96
N THR A 71 -14.10 43.15 -17.84
CA THR A 71 -12.89 43.71 -18.51
C THR A 71 -11.81 42.65 -18.77
N GLN A 72 -11.26 42.65 -19.98
CA GLN A 72 -10.00 41.98 -20.35
C GLN A 72 -8.85 42.99 -20.27
N GLN A 73 -7.63 42.53 -20.00
CA GLN A 73 -6.44 43.21 -20.55
C GLN A 73 -5.33 42.20 -20.85
N SER A 74 -4.84 42.23 -22.09
CA SER A 74 -3.73 41.41 -22.60
C SER A 74 -2.60 42.32 -23.08
N GLN A 75 -1.34 41.91 -22.88
CA GLN A 75 -0.11 42.20 -23.67
C GLN A 75 1.10 41.77 -22.79
N SER A 76 2.08 40.92 -23.16
CA SER A 76 2.75 40.53 -24.42
C SER A 76 4.03 41.33 -24.75
N ALA A 77 5.19 40.81 -24.31
CA ALA A 77 6.56 40.97 -24.86
C ALA A 77 7.56 40.29 -23.88
N ALA A 78 8.76 39.76 -24.21
CA ALA A 78 9.37 39.24 -25.44
C ALA A 78 10.60 38.35 -25.04
N SER A 79 11.21 37.62 -25.98
CA SER A 79 12.36 36.68 -25.83
C SER A 79 13.63 37.29 -25.17
N SER A 80 14.68 36.58 -24.69
CA SER A 80 15.14 35.17 -24.69
C SER A 80 16.12 34.95 -23.49
N SER A 81 16.39 33.76 -22.92
CA SER A 81 17.31 32.71 -23.45
C SER A 81 17.46 31.53 -22.46
N THR A 82 17.81 30.33 -22.98
CA THR A 82 18.50 29.18 -22.34
C THR A 82 17.97 28.49 -21.06
N GLU A 83 17.39 27.29 -21.28
CA GLU A 83 17.77 26.01 -20.64
C GLU A 83 17.72 25.84 -19.10
N ASN A 84 16.56 25.37 -18.59
CA ASN A 84 16.48 24.08 -17.87
C ASN A 84 15.03 23.60 -17.85
N SER A 85 14.71 22.49 -18.53
CA SER A 85 13.32 22.01 -18.65
C SER A 85 12.91 21.15 -17.45
N SER A 86 12.91 21.76 -16.26
CA SER A 86 12.16 21.24 -15.11
C SER A 86 10.67 21.34 -15.44
N GLN A 87 10.13 20.29 -16.07
CA GLN A 87 8.74 20.25 -16.49
C GLN A 87 7.86 19.99 -15.26
N ALA A 88 7.64 21.05 -14.49
CA ALA A 88 6.67 21.12 -13.41
C ALA A 88 5.26 20.96 -14.00
N ALA A 89 4.84 19.71 -14.15
CA ALA A 89 3.50 19.34 -14.56
C ALA A 89 2.52 19.54 -13.39
N THR A 90 2.30 20.79 -13.00
CA THR A 90 1.09 21.16 -12.25
C THR A 90 -0.11 20.99 -13.17
N SER A 91 -0.68 19.78 -13.17
CA SER A 91 -1.86 19.43 -13.94
C SER A 91 -2.91 18.87 -12.99
N SER A 92 -3.78 19.76 -12.49
CA SER A 92 -4.97 19.44 -11.71
C SER A 92 -6.04 18.80 -12.61
N SER A 93 -5.72 17.62 -13.14
CA SER A 93 -6.62 16.75 -13.90
C SER A 93 -6.97 15.56 -13.01
N GLN A 94 -8.26 15.26 -12.88
CA GLN A 94 -8.76 14.33 -11.86
C GLN A 94 -8.08 12.96 -11.95
N ASN A 95 -7.56 12.48 -10.81
CA ASN A 95 -6.82 11.22 -10.67
C ASN A 95 -7.69 9.99 -10.99
N ALA A 96 -7.89 9.70 -12.28
CA ALA A 96 -8.30 8.39 -12.73
C ALA A 96 -7.17 7.38 -12.44
N PRO A 97 -7.47 6.16 -11.95
CA PRO A 97 -6.46 5.12 -11.80
C PRO A 97 -5.77 4.78 -13.12
N GLU A 98 -4.44 4.74 -13.12
CA GLU A 98 -3.64 4.27 -14.25
C GLU A 98 -3.09 2.86 -13.99
N ALA A 99 -3.42 1.92 -14.86
CA ALA A 99 -3.03 0.53 -14.70
C ALA A 99 -1.50 0.35 -14.71
N GLN A 100 -0.98 -0.36 -13.72
CA GLN A 100 0.45 -0.59 -13.52
C GLN A 100 0.90 -1.94 -14.12
N PRO A 101 2.20 -2.12 -14.42
CA PRO A 101 2.73 -3.43 -14.77
C PRO A 101 2.58 -4.43 -13.61
N THR A 102 2.37 -5.69 -13.95
CA THR A 102 2.21 -6.79 -12.97
C THR A 102 3.50 -7.58 -12.72
N ASP A 103 4.47 -7.51 -13.63
CA ASP A 103 5.82 -8.09 -13.46
C ASP A 103 6.74 -7.03 -12.85
N ILE A 104 6.67 -6.91 -11.51
CA ILE A 104 7.37 -5.88 -10.73
C ILE A 104 8.25 -6.48 -9.63
N ASP A 105 8.56 -7.77 -9.73
CA ASP A 105 9.38 -8.49 -8.75
C ASP A 105 10.76 -7.84 -8.57
N GLY A 106 11.23 -7.85 -7.31
CA GLY A 106 12.51 -7.23 -6.95
C GLY A 106 12.58 -6.83 -5.48
N THR A 107 13.71 -6.25 -5.10
CA THR A 107 13.91 -5.58 -3.81
C THR A 107 14.15 -4.11 -4.09
N TYR A 108 13.19 -3.27 -3.73
CA TYR A 108 13.25 -1.83 -3.87
C TYR A 108 13.73 -1.22 -2.54
N THR A 109 14.62 -0.23 -2.61
CA THR A 109 15.15 0.46 -1.42
C THR A 109 15.10 1.97 -1.58
N GLY A 110 14.98 2.68 -0.47
CA GLY A 110 14.90 4.14 -0.42
C GLY A 110 14.86 4.64 1.02
N GLN A 111 14.49 5.90 1.21
CA GLN A 111 14.33 6.52 2.52
C GLN A 111 12.93 7.12 2.64
N ASP A 112 12.41 7.13 3.87
CA ASP A 112 11.14 7.77 4.25
C ASP A 112 11.29 8.37 5.66
N GLU A 113 10.89 9.62 5.86
CA GLU A 113 11.09 10.44 7.08
C GLU A 113 12.51 10.43 7.74
N GLY A 114 13.51 9.85 7.08
CA GLY A 114 14.88 9.64 7.59
C GLY A 114 15.24 8.17 7.81
N ASP A 115 14.25 7.29 7.90
CA ASP A 115 14.40 5.85 8.05
C ASP A 115 14.69 5.16 6.71
N ARG A 116 15.33 3.99 6.78
CA ARG A 116 15.62 3.19 5.58
C ARG A 116 14.45 2.26 5.28
N ILE A 117 13.89 2.41 4.08
CA ILE A 117 12.86 1.52 3.55
C ILE A 117 13.49 0.40 2.71
N THR A 118 12.95 -0.80 2.85
CA THR A 118 13.16 -1.93 1.96
C THR A 118 11.83 -2.61 1.67
N LEU A 119 11.45 -2.67 0.40
CA LEU A 119 10.25 -3.31 -0.10
C LEU A 119 10.62 -4.49 -1.00
N VAL A 120 10.38 -5.71 -0.52
CA VAL A 120 10.55 -6.93 -1.31
C VAL A 120 9.22 -7.30 -1.95
N VAL A 121 9.18 -7.42 -3.28
CA VAL A 121 7.98 -7.71 -4.08
C VAL A 121 8.07 -9.09 -4.71
N THR A 122 6.96 -9.83 -4.70
CA THR A 122 6.84 -11.15 -5.34
C THR A 122 5.39 -11.36 -5.82
N GLY A 123 5.18 -11.33 -7.12
CA GLY A 123 3.86 -11.30 -7.75
C GLY A 123 3.07 -10.06 -7.33
N THR A 124 1.88 -10.27 -6.77
CA THR A 124 0.97 -9.20 -6.33
C THR A 124 1.07 -8.89 -4.84
N THR A 125 2.11 -9.36 -4.15
CA THR A 125 2.34 -9.11 -2.72
C THR A 125 3.79 -8.71 -2.44
N GLY A 126 4.05 -8.27 -1.22
CA GLY A 126 5.39 -7.93 -0.77
C GLY A 126 5.52 -7.81 0.74
N THR A 127 6.70 -7.40 1.19
CA THR A 127 6.97 -7.04 2.58
C THR A 127 7.71 -5.72 2.61
N TRP A 128 7.15 -4.76 3.34
CA TRP A 128 7.74 -3.48 3.67
C TRP A 128 8.49 -3.61 4.98
N THR A 129 9.73 -3.15 5.01
CA THR A 129 10.53 -3.03 6.23
C THR A 129 11.05 -1.60 6.32
N GLN A 130 10.65 -0.90 7.38
CA GLN A 130 11.23 0.36 7.82
C GLN A 130 12.27 0.04 8.90
N VAL A 131 13.44 0.69 8.83
CA VAL A 131 14.51 0.52 9.82
C VAL A 131 14.85 1.89 10.39
N GLU A 132 14.57 2.06 11.68
CA GLU A 132 14.83 3.28 12.45
C GLU A 132 16.34 3.48 12.68
N THR A 133 16.71 4.70 13.08
CA THR A 133 18.12 5.08 13.33
C THR A 133 18.81 4.25 14.42
N ASP A 134 18.07 3.71 15.39
CA ASP A 134 18.59 2.83 16.45
C ASP A 134 18.67 1.34 16.04
N GLY A 135 18.07 0.98 14.89
CA GLY A 135 18.05 -0.36 14.33
C GLY A 135 16.80 -1.18 14.64
N ASP A 136 15.81 -0.65 15.36
CA ASP A 136 14.48 -1.26 15.45
C ASP A 136 13.80 -1.26 14.06
N GLN A 137 12.84 -2.18 13.88
CA GLN A 137 12.23 -2.45 12.56
C GLN A 137 10.73 -2.62 12.66
N GLU A 138 9.99 -1.83 11.88
CA GLU A 138 8.60 -2.12 11.56
C GLU A 138 8.53 -2.95 10.27
N ILE A 139 7.76 -4.05 10.30
CA ILE A 139 7.55 -4.93 9.15
C ILE A 139 6.06 -5.02 8.86
N LYS A 140 5.64 -4.49 7.71
CA LYS A 140 4.26 -4.52 7.22
C LYS A 140 4.15 -5.44 5.99
N GLN A 141 3.03 -6.14 5.84
CA GLN A 141 2.72 -6.89 4.61
C GLN A 141 2.24 -5.93 3.53
N VAL A 142 2.55 -6.22 2.26
CA VAL A 142 2.13 -5.40 1.13
C VAL A 142 1.28 -6.21 0.16
N SER A 143 0.25 -5.58 -0.41
CA SER A 143 -0.50 -6.10 -1.55
C SER A 143 -0.66 -5.04 -2.64
N PHE A 144 -0.73 -5.48 -3.89
CA PHE A 144 -0.79 -4.62 -5.07
C PHE A 144 -2.04 -4.92 -5.89
N ASP A 145 -2.81 -3.88 -6.17
CA ASP A 145 -3.86 -3.86 -7.18
C ASP A 145 -3.38 -2.98 -8.35
N ALA A 146 -2.75 -3.65 -9.32
CA ALA A 146 -2.20 -3.01 -10.50
C ALA A 146 -3.28 -2.39 -11.39
N ALA A 147 -4.51 -2.94 -11.44
CA ALA A 147 -5.58 -2.41 -12.27
C ALA A 147 -6.11 -1.06 -11.74
N ASN A 148 -6.14 -0.89 -10.42
CA ASN A 148 -6.62 0.32 -9.76
C ASN A 148 -5.49 1.26 -9.26
N GLN A 149 -4.24 1.04 -9.65
CA GLN A 149 -3.09 1.84 -9.20
C GLN A 149 -2.98 1.92 -7.66
N ARG A 150 -3.33 0.83 -6.94
CA ARG A 150 -3.35 0.81 -5.47
C ARG A 150 -2.33 -0.16 -4.89
N MET A 151 -1.71 0.28 -3.81
CA MET A 151 -0.89 -0.50 -2.91
C MET A 151 -1.54 -0.44 -1.54
N ILE A 152 -1.46 -1.52 -0.76
CA ILE A 152 -1.83 -1.51 0.66
C ILE A 152 -0.61 -1.95 1.46
N ILE A 153 -0.14 -1.12 2.38
CA ILE A 153 0.99 -1.40 3.28
C ILE A 153 0.42 -1.58 4.70
N GLY A 154 0.35 -2.82 5.17
CA GLY A 154 -0.42 -3.16 6.37
C GLY A 154 -1.91 -2.96 6.10
N ASP A 155 -2.48 -1.90 6.66
CA ASP A 155 -3.83 -1.39 6.42
C ASP A 155 -3.86 -0.03 5.68
N ASP A 156 -2.69 0.59 5.46
CA ASP A 156 -2.56 1.89 4.81
C ASP A 156 -2.70 1.78 3.28
N VAL A 157 -3.70 2.45 2.69
CA VAL A 157 -3.91 2.46 1.23
C VAL A 157 -3.11 3.60 0.59
N LYS A 158 -2.24 3.27 -0.36
CA LYS A 158 -1.38 4.19 -1.12
C LYS A 158 -1.61 4.06 -2.63
N ILE A 159 -1.24 5.09 -3.39
CA ILE A 159 -1.08 5.05 -4.84
C ILE A 159 0.36 4.65 -5.16
N TYR A 160 0.56 3.86 -6.22
CA TYR A 160 1.91 3.53 -6.68
C TYR A 160 2.07 3.69 -8.20
N ALA A 161 3.26 4.08 -8.63
CA ALA A 161 3.63 4.20 -10.04
C ALA A 161 5.00 3.55 -10.30
N ILE A 162 5.11 2.77 -11.37
CA ILE A 162 6.34 2.06 -11.76
C ILE A 162 7.01 2.75 -12.94
N ASN A 163 8.20 3.29 -12.71
CA ASN A 163 9.03 3.97 -13.70
C ASN A 163 10.34 3.20 -13.89
N GLY A 164 10.27 2.09 -14.65
CA GLY A 164 11.40 1.17 -14.84
C GLY A 164 11.79 0.50 -13.51
N ASN A 165 13.00 0.77 -13.03
CA ASN A 165 13.49 0.28 -11.74
C ASN A 165 13.00 1.10 -10.54
N GLN A 166 12.34 2.23 -10.76
CA GLN A 166 11.83 3.09 -9.69
C GLN A 166 10.36 2.77 -9.40
N MET A 167 10.01 2.76 -8.12
CA MET A 167 8.63 2.77 -7.62
C MET A 167 8.41 4.08 -6.87
N ILE A 168 7.44 4.86 -7.32
CA ILE A 168 6.95 6.06 -6.62
C ILE A 168 5.70 5.65 -5.84
N ILE A 169 5.62 6.06 -4.59
CA ILE A 169 4.50 5.79 -3.69
C ILE A 169 3.98 7.15 -3.19
N ASP A 170 2.67 7.34 -3.29
CA ASP A 170 1.94 8.56 -2.95
C ASP A 170 0.77 8.23 -2.02
N ASP A 171 0.38 9.19 -1.18
CA ASP A 171 -0.90 9.15 -0.47
C ASP A 171 -2.11 9.39 -1.39
N MET A 172 -3.32 9.19 -0.89
CA MET A 172 -4.55 9.25 -1.70
C MET A 172 -4.82 10.61 -2.33
N ASP A 173 -4.39 11.69 -1.69
CA ASP A 173 -4.42 13.07 -2.19
C ASP A 173 -3.21 13.44 -3.06
N ARG A 174 -2.15 12.62 -3.02
CA ARG A 174 -0.84 12.82 -3.65
C ARG A 174 -0.11 14.07 -3.14
N GLU A 175 -0.14 14.33 -1.83
CA GLU A 175 0.73 15.37 -1.27
C GLU A 175 2.21 15.05 -1.52
N ALA A 176 2.95 16.05 -2.00
CA ALA A 176 4.31 15.84 -2.52
C ALA A 176 5.39 15.75 -1.42
N SER A 177 5.09 16.13 -0.18
CA SER A 177 5.97 15.93 0.98
C SER A 177 6.08 14.46 1.37
N ASP A 178 4.98 13.72 1.21
CA ASP A 178 4.80 12.36 1.71
C ASP A 178 5.17 11.31 0.65
N ARG A 179 5.75 11.77 -0.46
CA ARG A 179 6.14 10.94 -1.60
C ARG A 179 7.39 10.13 -1.29
N ILE A 180 7.22 8.81 -1.24
CA ILE A 180 8.33 7.87 -1.08
C ILE A 180 8.80 7.40 -2.46
N VAL A 181 10.12 7.40 -2.68
CA VAL A 181 10.74 6.95 -3.93
C VAL A 181 11.71 5.81 -3.63
N LEU A 182 11.39 4.62 -4.14
CA LEU A 182 12.21 3.42 -3.97
C LEU A 182 12.80 2.97 -5.32
N SER A 183 14.00 2.37 -5.31
CA SER A 183 14.68 1.88 -6.53
C SER A 183 15.27 0.49 -6.33
N LYS A 184 15.31 -0.31 -7.41
CA LYS A 184 15.95 -1.64 -7.48
C LYS A 184 17.16 -1.71 -8.41
#